data_AF-A0A967N4I1-F1
#
_entry.id   AF-A0A967N4I1-F1
#
_cell.length_a   1.000
_cell.length_b   1.000
_cell.length_c   1.000
_cell.angle_alpha   90.00
_cell.angle_beta   90.00
_cell.angle_gamma   90.00
#
_symmetry.space_group_name_H-M   'P 1'
#
loop_
_entity.id
_entity.type
_entity.pdbx_description
1 polymer ?
#
loop_
_entity_poly.entity_id
_entity_poly.type
_entity_poly.pdbx_seq_one_letter_code
_entity_poly.pdbx_strand_id
1 'polypeptide(L)'
;GGTGGSGAPEGGLEGRKGSRIPRWLVKVGVAVLLIAIPGGIFTWYKFFRQVPQPEWITSDPAQNFLYGSIGAEAQAGLPYWIVVVLPRIFDDYLPGPGGYASLGLPWEEGKELPAGFSKKTVGFERVGFNCALCHATRYRTVPDETPTVVPAGGSHTADIQGLLEFFSRAADDPRFGAETILTQIDMAYPLSWVDRMLYKFVYIPLTRKRLREQGEDFAWAHERPDWGPGRDAPMNLTKFNFLGLERDNSVDNTDFPSLWNLRKRVQPGRVWPEDDMSLTADWSKLEIDPSRLMLMNLDGATTSYRSVIIDSALGLQAENTEFFRRRMRELEDWLMTLPPPDYPLSVDEALAERGEAVFEERCAGCHAAGRENSLGTVIPLSEIGTDPERARAWT
;
A
#
# COMPACT_ATOMS: atom_id res chain seq x y z
N GLY A 1 20.89 -76.49 69.35
CA GLY A 1 19.51 -76.55 68.86
C GLY A 1 19.01 -75.14 68.67
N GLY A 2 18.36 -74.86 67.54
CA GLY A 2 17.52 -73.67 67.34
C GLY A 2 18.23 -72.44 66.78
N THR A 3 18.27 -72.37 65.46
CA THR A 3 18.71 -71.26 64.58
C THR A 3 17.84 -70.00 64.75
N GLY A 4 18.46 -68.85 65.06
CA GLY A 4 17.86 -67.52 64.92
C GLY A 4 18.27 -66.90 63.59
N GLY A 5 17.37 -66.95 62.61
CA GLY A 5 17.55 -66.29 61.30
C GLY A 5 17.15 -64.82 61.37
N SER A 6 18.12 -63.94 61.09
CA SER A 6 17.95 -62.50 60.89
C SER A 6 17.33 -62.22 59.51
N GLY A 7 16.13 -61.64 59.49
CA GLY A 7 15.51 -61.09 58.28
C GLY A 7 16.12 -59.73 57.93
N ALA A 8 16.67 -59.61 56.73
CA ALA A 8 16.97 -58.33 56.08
C ALA A 8 15.73 -57.85 55.30
N PRO A 9 15.53 -56.53 55.10
CA PRO A 9 14.33 -56.00 54.47
C PRO A 9 14.45 -56.01 52.94
N GLU A 10 13.49 -56.64 52.26
CA GLU A 10 13.32 -56.46 50.82
C GLU A 10 12.71 -55.08 50.55
N GLY A 11 13.47 -54.24 49.85
CA GLY A 11 13.03 -52.93 49.38
C GLY A 11 11.88 -53.07 48.37
N GLY A 12 10.74 -52.49 48.72
CA GLY A 12 9.66 -52.24 47.78
C GLY A 12 10.06 -51.16 46.79
N LEU A 13 10.26 -51.55 45.52
CA LEU A 13 10.18 -50.61 44.41
C LEU A 13 8.71 -50.40 44.08
N GLU A 14 8.17 -49.30 44.59
CA GLU A 14 6.84 -48.78 44.28
C GLU A 14 6.64 -48.66 42.76
N GLY A 15 5.80 -49.54 42.21
CA GLY A 15 5.14 -49.27 40.94
C GLY A 15 4.22 -48.07 41.12
N ARG A 16 4.65 -46.88 40.68
CA ARG A 16 3.82 -45.69 40.51
C ARG A 16 2.55 -46.07 39.75
N LYS A 17 1.42 -46.22 40.47
CA LYS A 17 0.09 -46.38 39.86
C LYS A 17 -0.17 -45.14 39.01
N GLY A 18 -0.12 -45.29 37.69
CA GLY A 18 -0.55 -44.24 36.77
C GLY A 18 -1.96 -43.81 37.13
N SER A 19 -2.13 -42.54 37.51
CA SER A 19 -3.44 -41.98 37.86
C SER A 19 -4.36 -42.09 36.63
N ARG A 20 -5.35 -42.99 36.70
CA ARG A 20 -6.36 -43.12 35.65
C ARG A 20 -7.20 -41.86 35.64
N ILE A 21 -7.16 -41.11 34.53
CA ILE A 21 -7.95 -39.89 34.35
C ILE A 21 -9.44 -40.23 34.55
N PRO A 22 -10.15 -39.53 35.44
CA PRO A 22 -11.58 -39.70 35.64
C PRO A 22 -12.36 -39.60 34.33
N ARG A 23 -13.26 -40.55 34.07
CA ARG A 23 -14.08 -40.61 32.82
C ARG A 23 -14.91 -39.33 32.59
N TRP A 24 -15.28 -38.60 33.64
CA TRP A 24 -16.01 -37.34 33.51
C TRP A 24 -15.12 -36.21 32.97
N LEU A 25 -13.84 -36.16 33.34
CA LEU A 25 -12.87 -35.21 32.78
C LEU A 25 -12.64 -35.49 31.29
N VAL A 26 -12.62 -36.76 30.89
CA VAL A 26 -12.56 -37.14 29.47
C VAL A 26 -13.81 -36.66 28.72
N LYS A 27 -15.01 -36.85 29.29
CA LYS A 27 -16.27 -36.38 28.66
C LYS A 27 -16.34 -34.85 28.55
N VAL A 28 -15.92 -34.13 29.59
CA VAL A 28 -15.84 -32.66 29.58
C VAL A 28 -14.81 -32.21 28.55
N GLY A 29 -13.63 -32.83 28.50
CA GLY A 29 -12.59 -32.55 27.50
C GLY A 29 -13.10 -32.76 26.07
N VAL A 30 -13.82 -33.86 25.81
CA VAL A 30 -14.44 -34.13 24.50
C VAL A 30 -15.51 -33.08 24.19
N ALA A 31 -16.38 -32.72 25.13
CA ALA A 31 -17.39 -31.69 24.92
C ALA A 31 -16.79 -30.31 24.62
N VAL A 32 -15.72 -29.94 25.33
CA VAL A 32 -14.97 -28.70 25.07
C VAL A 32 -14.35 -28.74 23.68
N LEU A 33 -13.72 -29.85 23.28
CA LEU A 33 -13.16 -29.99 21.93
C LEU A 33 -14.23 -29.92 20.84
N LEU A 34 -15.41 -30.50 21.06
CA LEU A 34 -16.53 -30.47 20.11
C LEU A 34 -17.10 -29.06 19.89
N ILE A 35 -16.89 -28.12 20.81
CA ILE A 35 -17.29 -26.71 20.66
C ILE A 35 -16.11 -25.86 20.17
N ALA A 36 -14.93 -26.06 20.76
CA ALA A 36 -13.74 -25.29 20.47
C ALA A 36 -13.25 -25.51 19.03
N ILE A 37 -13.34 -26.73 18.49
CA ILE A 37 -12.89 -27.02 17.13
C ILE A 37 -13.78 -26.31 16.09
N PRO A 38 -15.12 -26.48 16.07
CA PRO A 38 -15.97 -25.73 15.15
C PRO A 38 -15.89 -24.22 15.34
N GLY A 39 -15.83 -23.75 16.59
CA GLY A 39 -15.66 -22.32 16.89
C GLY A 39 -14.34 -21.75 16.37
N GLY A 40 -13.25 -22.52 16.51
CA GLY A 40 -11.94 -22.18 15.98
C GLY A 40 -11.91 -22.17 14.46
N ILE A 41 -12.49 -23.19 13.81
CA ILE A 41 -12.61 -23.25 12.34
C ILE A 41 -13.45 -22.09 11.82
N PHE A 42 -14.59 -21.80 12.46
CA PHE A 42 -15.46 -20.67 12.10
C PHE A 42 -14.72 -19.34 12.20
N THR A 43 -14.02 -19.12 13.32
CA THR A 43 -13.25 -17.91 13.57
C THR A 43 -12.13 -17.75 12.54
N TRP A 44 -11.36 -18.81 12.30
CA TRP A 44 -10.33 -18.80 11.27
C TRP A 44 -10.93 -18.48 9.89
N TYR A 45 -12.02 -19.16 9.51
CA TYR A 45 -12.67 -18.98 8.22
C TYR A 45 -13.16 -17.55 7.99
N LYS A 46 -13.80 -16.93 8.99
CA LYS A 46 -14.43 -15.60 8.87
C LYS A 46 -13.49 -14.43 9.09
N PHE A 47 -12.36 -14.63 9.77
CA PHE A 47 -11.48 -13.51 10.18
C PHE A 47 -10.03 -13.64 9.72
N PHE A 48 -9.52 -14.85 9.48
CA PHE A 48 -8.08 -15.07 9.25
C PHE A 48 -7.74 -15.79 7.95
N ARG A 49 -8.70 -16.48 7.33
CA ARG A 49 -8.50 -17.22 6.07
C ARG A 49 -8.03 -16.29 4.96
N GLN A 50 -6.85 -16.57 4.42
CA GLN A 50 -6.35 -15.85 3.26
C GLN A 50 -6.60 -16.63 1.98
N VAL A 51 -7.05 -15.94 0.93
CA VAL A 51 -7.20 -16.52 -0.42
C VAL A 51 -6.26 -15.76 -1.37
N PRO A 52 -5.48 -16.47 -2.21
CA PRO A 52 -4.68 -15.83 -3.26
C PRO A 52 -5.56 -14.97 -4.18
N GLN A 53 -4.99 -13.89 -4.69
CA GLN A 53 -5.64 -13.12 -5.76
C GLN A 53 -5.68 -13.93 -7.06
N PRO A 54 -6.67 -13.67 -7.93
CA PRO A 54 -6.85 -14.41 -9.17
C PRO A 54 -5.66 -14.26 -10.13
N GLU A 55 -5.47 -15.26 -10.97
CA GLU A 55 -4.31 -15.38 -11.87
C GLU A 55 -4.22 -14.23 -12.88
N TRP A 56 -5.34 -13.67 -13.35
CA TRP A 56 -5.31 -12.51 -14.25
C TRP A 56 -4.65 -11.28 -13.63
N ILE A 57 -4.60 -11.18 -12.30
CA ILE A 57 -3.83 -10.16 -11.59
C ILE A 57 -2.39 -10.64 -11.41
N THR A 58 -2.19 -11.83 -10.86
CA THR A 58 -0.85 -12.25 -10.37
C THR A 58 0.10 -12.70 -11.47
N SER A 59 -0.40 -13.12 -12.64
CA SER A 59 0.41 -13.61 -13.76
C SER A 59 0.91 -12.52 -14.72
N ASP A 60 0.27 -11.34 -14.70
CA ASP A 60 0.66 -10.19 -15.52
C ASP A 60 1.22 -9.08 -14.61
N PRO A 61 2.52 -8.74 -14.70
CA PRO A 61 3.13 -7.68 -13.90
C PRO A 61 2.40 -6.33 -13.96
N ALA A 62 1.84 -5.96 -15.11
CA ALA A 62 1.09 -4.71 -15.27
C ALA A 62 -0.22 -4.76 -14.49
N GLN A 63 -0.98 -5.85 -14.60
CA GLN A 63 -2.23 -6.03 -13.83
C GLN A 63 -1.94 -6.18 -12.33
N ASN A 64 -0.84 -6.85 -11.96
CA ASN A 64 -0.38 -6.99 -10.59
C ASN A 64 0.03 -5.63 -10.00
N PHE A 65 0.56 -4.71 -10.82
CA PHE A 65 0.83 -3.35 -10.38
C PHE A 65 -0.48 -2.57 -10.15
N LEU A 66 -1.43 -2.65 -11.08
CA LEU A 66 -2.70 -1.90 -11.00
C LEU A 66 -3.63 -2.40 -9.88
N TYR A 67 -3.73 -3.72 -9.66
CA TYR A 67 -4.75 -4.34 -8.80
C TYR A 67 -4.20 -5.33 -7.77
N GLY A 68 -2.89 -5.59 -7.78
CA GLY A 68 -2.25 -6.54 -6.89
C GLY A 68 -2.16 -6.02 -5.45
N SER A 69 -2.30 -6.93 -4.50
CA SER A 69 -2.12 -6.69 -3.07
C SER A 69 -0.65 -6.45 -2.76
N ILE A 70 -0.39 -5.43 -1.95
CA ILE A 70 0.90 -5.22 -1.27
C ILE A 70 0.87 -5.74 0.18
N GLY A 71 -0.25 -6.32 0.62
CA GLY A 71 -0.41 -6.85 1.98
C GLY A 71 -1.07 -5.89 2.97
N ALA A 72 -1.67 -4.80 2.51
CA ALA A 72 -2.35 -3.82 3.37
C ALA A 72 -3.73 -4.27 3.89
N GLU A 73 -4.33 -5.29 3.26
CA GLU A 73 -5.73 -5.65 3.52
C GLU A 73 -5.98 -6.17 4.93
N ALA A 74 -4.99 -6.81 5.54
CA ALA A 74 -5.10 -7.34 6.90
C ALA A 74 -5.21 -6.21 7.94
N GLN A 75 -4.43 -5.14 7.75
CA GLN A 75 -4.27 -4.03 8.69
C GLN A 75 -5.30 -2.92 8.46
N ALA A 76 -5.39 -2.41 7.22
CA ALA A 76 -6.20 -1.25 6.87
C ALA A 76 -7.30 -1.55 5.83
N GLY A 77 -7.42 -2.80 5.36
CA GLY A 77 -8.39 -3.15 4.32
C GLY A 77 -9.85 -2.92 4.74
N LEU A 78 -10.58 -2.20 3.89
CA LEU A 78 -12.00 -1.92 4.07
C LEU A 78 -12.85 -3.10 3.56
N PRO A 79 -13.97 -3.48 4.19
CA PRO A 79 -14.87 -4.50 3.64
C PRO A 79 -15.34 -4.12 2.23
N TYR A 80 -15.18 -5.02 1.27
CA TYR A 80 -15.44 -4.77 -0.16
C TYR A 80 -16.81 -4.16 -0.41
N TRP A 81 -17.86 -4.74 0.17
CA TRP A 81 -19.23 -4.25 -0.05
C TRP A 81 -19.49 -2.87 0.56
N ILE A 82 -18.76 -2.47 1.62
CA ILE A 82 -18.83 -1.09 2.12
C ILE A 82 -18.25 -0.16 1.06
N VAL A 83 -17.03 -0.44 0.57
CA VAL A 83 -16.37 0.36 -0.46
C VAL A 83 -17.26 0.56 -1.70
N VAL A 84 -17.93 -0.50 -2.16
CA VAL A 84 -18.82 -0.45 -3.33
C VAL A 84 -20.02 0.48 -3.13
N VAL A 85 -20.62 0.50 -1.93
CA VAL A 85 -21.86 1.25 -1.70
C VAL A 85 -21.65 2.67 -1.19
N LEU A 86 -20.49 2.98 -0.60
CA LEU A 86 -20.22 4.33 -0.06
C LEU A 86 -20.46 5.45 -1.08
N PRO A 87 -19.95 5.39 -2.33
CA PRO A 87 -20.18 6.45 -3.31
C PRO A 87 -21.64 6.64 -3.72
N ARG A 88 -22.51 5.66 -3.46
CA ARG A 88 -23.96 5.75 -3.73
C ARG A 88 -24.72 6.37 -2.56
N ILE A 89 -24.22 6.20 -1.33
CA ILE A 89 -24.84 6.73 -0.11
C ILE A 89 -24.43 8.19 0.11
N PHE A 90 -23.19 8.52 -0.24
CA PHE A 90 -22.50 9.78 0.03
C PHE A 90 -22.05 10.48 -1.25
N ASP A 91 -22.87 10.42 -2.30
CA ASP A 91 -22.59 11.07 -3.58
C ASP A 91 -22.41 12.59 -3.44
N ASP A 92 -23.06 13.19 -2.45
CA ASP A 92 -22.94 14.59 -2.06
C ASP A 92 -21.56 14.99 -1.51
N TYR A 93 -20.70 14.02 -1.16
CA TYR A 93 -19.31 14.27 -0.74
C TYR A 93 -18.28 14.05 -1.86
N LEU A 94 -18.74 13.74 -3.08
CA LEU A 94 -17.86 13.57 -4.23
C LEU A 94 -17.89 14.80 -5.14
N PRO A 95 -16.79 15.09 -5.87
CA PRO A 95 -16.73 16.24 -6.78
C PRO A 95 -17.73 16.21 -7.94
N GLY A 96 -18.25 15.02 -8.28
CA GLY A 96 -19.15 14.84 -9.40
C GLY A 96 -19.70 13.42 -9.52
N PRO A 97 -20.47 13.14 -10.59
CA PRO A 97 -21.04 11.81 -10.82
C PRO A 97 -19.95 10.77 -11.12
N GLY A 98 -20.30 9.49 -10.99
CA GLY A 98 -19.41 8.37 -11.33
C GLY A 98 -18.65 7.77 -10.15
N GLY A 99 -19.01 8.13 -8.91
CA GLY A 99 -18.42 7.55 -7.71
C GLY A 99 -16.94 7.89 -7.58
N TYR A 100 -16.10 6.90 -7.28
CA TYR A 100 -14.65 7.10 -7.14
C TYR A 100 -13.97 7.67 -8.41
N ALA A 101 -14.54 7.49 -9.61
CA ALA A 101 -13.99 8.06 -10.84
C ALA A 101 -14.01 9.60 -10.84
N SER A 102 -14.90 10.23 -10.07
CA SER A 102 -14.99 11.69 -9.93
C SER A 102 -13.77 12.30 -9.20
N LEU A 103 -13.05 11.49 -8.42
CA LEU A 103 -11.77 11.83 -7.77
C LEU A 103 -10.58 11.67 -8.74
N GLY A 104 -10.87 11.52 -10.04
CA GLY A 104 -9.87 11.39 -11.09
C GLY A 104 -8.99 10.14 -11.02
N LEU A 105 -9.39 9.14 -10.23
CA LEU A 105 -8.74 7.84 -10.17
C LEU A 105 -8.80 7.13 -11.54
N PRO A 106 -7.68 6.61 -12.06
CA PRO A 106 -7.69 5.81 -13.29
C PRO A 106 -8.56 4.55 -13.13
N TRP A 107 -9.47 4.32 -14.07
CA TRP A 107 -10.40 3.20 -14.02
C TRP A 107 -10.56 2.61 -15.42
N GLU A 108 -10.14 1.35 -15.58
CA GLU A 108 -10.30 0.63 -16.84
C GLU A 108 -11.73 0.09 -16.99
N GLU A 109 -12.25 0.12 -18.21
CA GLU A 109 -13.55 -0.45 -18.52
C GLU A 109 -13.61 -1.94 -18.15
N GLY A 110 -14.73 -2.36 -17.55
CA GLY A 110 -14.94 -3.75 -17.13
C GLY A 110 -14.24 -4.17 -15.83
N LYS A 111 -13.45 -3.29 -15.19
CA LYS A 111 -12.86 -3.56 -13.87
C LYS A 111 -13.80 -3.16 -12.75
N GLU A 112 -13.88 -3.99 -11.71
CA GLU A 112 -14.76 -3.75 -10.54
C GLU A 112 -14.36 -2.54 -9.70
N LEU A 113 -13.06 -2.23 -9.66
CA LEU A 113 -12.46 -1.19 -8.83
C LEU A 113 -11.47 -0.38 -9.68
N PRO A 114 -11.22 0.89 -9.35
CA PRO A 114 -10.19 1.67 -10.03
C PRO A 114 -8.80 1.10 -9.78
N ALA A 115 -7.86 1.42 -10.67
CA ALA A 115 -6.45 1.11 -10.44
C ALA A 115 -5.99 1.77 -9.12
N GLY A 116 -5.16 1.06 -8.37
CA GLY A 116 -4.81 1.47 -7.01
C GLY A 116 -5.55 0.70 -5.93
N PHE A 117 -6.69 0.08 -6.25
CA PHE A 117 -7.51 -0.65 -5.30
C PHE A 117 -7.28 -2.15 -5.46
N SER A 118 -6.74 -2.80 -4.43
CA SER A 118 -6.53 -4.25 -4.41
C SER A 118 -7.69 -4.94 -3.72
N LYS A 119 -8.24 -6.00 -4.31
CA LYS A 119 -9.26 -6.86 -3.68
C LYS A 119 -8.64 -8.19 -3.28
N LYS A 120 -8.65 -8.52 -1.99
CA LYS A 120 -8.11 -9.78 -1.44
C LYS A 120 -8.95 -10.29 -0.28
N THR A 121 -9.07 -11.61 -0.16
CA THR A 121 -9.75 -12.21 1.00
C THR A 121 -8.76 -12.38 2.16
N VAL A 122 -9.06 -11.72 3.28
CA VAL A 122 -8.43 -11.94 4.60
C VAL A 122 -9.56 -12.06 5.63
N GLY A 123 -9.98 -13.29 5.88
CA GLY A 123 -11.26 -13.64 6.52
C GLY A 123 -12.45 -13.42 5.60
N PHE A 124 -12.62 -12.18 5.15
CA PHE A 124 -13.63 -11.70 4.21
C PHE A 124 -12.97 -10.88 3.10
N GLU A 125 -13.72 -10.55 2.04
CA GLU A 125 -13.23 -9.71 0.95
C GLU A 125 -12.97 -8.29 1.43
N ARG A 126 -11.72 -7.85 1.28
CA ARG A 126 -11.27 -6.52 1.66
C ARG A 126 -10.65 -5.81 0.48
N VAL A 127 -10.79 -4.49 0.51
CA VAL A 127 -10.16 -3.55 -0.42
C VAL A 127 -9.04 -2.85 0.31
N GLY A 128 -7.82 -3.00 -0.19
CA GLY A 128 -6.66 -2.22 0.22
C GLY A 128 -6.25 -1.23 -0.88
N PHE A 129 -5.29 -0.38 -0.56
CA PHE A 129 -4.65 0.49 -1.55
C PHE A 129 -3.26 -0.04 -1.89
N ASN A 130 -2.83 0.15 -3.14
CA ASN A 130 -1.50 -0.20 -3.63
C ASN A 130 -0.86 0.99 -4.37
N CYS A 131 0.34 0.77 -4.90
CA CYS A 131 1.16 1.80 -5.55
C CYS A 131 0.46 2.51 -6.72
N ALA A 132 -0.45 1.83 -7.44
CA ALA A 132 -1.15 2.40 -8.59
C ALA A 132 -2.15 3.49 -8.22
N LEU A 133 -2.49 3.66 -6.93
CA LEU A 133 -3.32 4.77 -6.47
C LEU A 133 -2.68 6.12 -6.84
N CYS A 134 -1.35 6.21 -6.69
CA CYS A 134 -0.55 7.40 -7.00
C CYS A 134 0.23 7.24 -8.33
N HIS A 135 0.58 6.00 -8.71
CA HIS A 135 1.46 5.70 -9.83
C HIS A 135 0.77 4.96 -10.99
N ALA A 136 -0.51 5.23 -11.25
CA ALA A 136 -1.12 4.93 -12.53
C ALA A 136 -1.48 6.24 -13.24
N THR A 137 -1.06 6.37 -14.49
CA THR A 137 -1.42 7.51 -15.33
C THR A 137 -2.50 7.12 -16.33
N ARG A 138 -3.13 8.10 -16.95
CA ARG A 138 -4.10 7.86 -18.02
C ARG A 138 -3.97 8.91 -19.11
N TYR A 139 -4.10 8.53 -20.37
CA TYR A 139 -4.05 9.49 -21.47
C TYR A 139 -5.17 9.25 -22.48
N ARG A 140 -5.42 10.28 -23.29
CA ARG A 140 -6.25 10.22 -24.48
C ARG A 140 -5.49 10.83 -25.65
N THR A 141 -5.66 10.24 -26.82
CA THR A 141 -5.23 10.73 -28.13
C THR A 141 -6.28 11.65 -28.77
N VAL A 142 -7.55 11.51 -28.39
CA VAL A 142 -8.65 12.40 -28.77
C VAL A 142 -9.57 12.71 -27.57
N PRO A 143 -10.23 13.88 -27.49
CA PRO A 143 -10.94 14.30 -26.27
C PRO A 143 -12.00 13.33 -25.74
N ASP A 144 -12.78 12.71 -26.63
CA ASP A 144 -13.99 11.95 -26.26
C ASP A 144 -13.78 10.44 -26.11
N GLU A 145 -12.54 9.94 -26.20
CA GLU A 145 -12.29 8.50 -26.06
C GLU A 145 -12.17 8.06 -24.59
N THR A 146 -12.42 6.77 -24.36
CA THR A 146 -12.08 6.12 -23.09
C THR A 146 -10.56 6.23 -22.87
N PRO A 147 -10.10 6.80 -21.75
CA PRO A 147 -8.67 7.00 -21.54
C PRO A 147 -7.95 5.66 -21.37
N THR A 148 -6.75 5.56 -21.94
CA THR A 148 -5.86 4.43 -21.74
C THR A 148 -5.16 4.58 -20.39
N VAL A 149 -5.32 3.59 -19.50
CA VAL A 149 -4.61 3.54 -18.21
C VAL A 149 -3.25 2.89 -18.41
N VAL A 150 -2.20 3.50 -17.86
CA VAL A 150 -0.82 3.00 -17.95
C VAL A 150 -0.25 2.85 -16.54
N PRO A 151 0.26 1.66 -16.18
CA PRO A 151 0.87 1.44 -14.88
C PRO A 151 2.21 2.17 -14.76
N ALA A 152 2.64 2.42 -13.52
CA ALA A 152 3.93 3.01 -13.15
C ALA A 152 4.19 4.45 -13.69
N GLY A 153 3.19 5.11 -14.28
CA GLY A 153 3.27 6.54 -14.59
C GLY A 153 2.83 7.39 -13.39
N GLY A 154 3.33 8.61 -13.27
CA GLY A 154 2.82 9.56 -12.28
C GLY A 154 1.35 9.89 -12.56
N SER A 155 0.45 9.62 -11.61
CA SER A 155 -0.94 10.05 -11.76
C SER A 155 -0.98 11.56 -11.77
N HIS A 156 -1.65 12.15 -12.76
CA HIS A 156 -1.84 13.61 -12.84
C HIS A 156 -3.31 13.99 -12.63
N THR A 157 -4.15 13.02 -12.28
CA THR A 157 -5.60 13.23 -12.08
C THR A 157 -6.12 12.73 -10.75
N ALA A 158 -5.41 11.86 -10.03
CA ALA A 158 -5.87 11.33 -8.76
C ALA A 158 -5.92 12.42 -7.69
N ASP A 159 -7.08 12.65 -7.10
CA ASP A 159 -7.29 13.52 -5.96
C ASP A 159 -7.22 12.70 -4.66
N ILE A 160 -6.00 12.52 -4.14
CA ILE A 160 -5.75 11.70 -2.96
C ILE A 160 -6.29 12.37 -1.69
N GLN A 161 -6.17 13.70 -1.60
CA GLN A 161 -6.74 14.45 -0.49
C GLN A 161 -8.27 14.30 -0.49
N GLY A 162 -8.92 14.52 -1.63
CA GLY A 162 -10.37 14.35 -1.77
C GLY A 162 -10.85 12.92 -1.47
N LEU A 163 -10.05 11.89 -1.76
CA LEU A 163 -10.36 10.51 -1.39
C LEU A 163 -10.36 10.30 0.14
N LEU A 164 -9.34 10.83 0.83
CA LEU A 164 -9.25 10.78 2.29
C LEU A 164 -10.41 11.54 2.93
N GLU A 165 -10.71 12.74 2.42
CA GLU A 165 -11.82 13.57 2.88
C GLU A 165 -13.17 12.89 2.67
N PHE A 166 -13.38 12.25 1.51
CA PHE A 166 -14.59 11.48 1.22
C PHE A 166 -14.83 10.40 2.29
N PHE A 167 -13.81 9.59 2.60
CA PHE A 167 -13.94 8.55 3.60
C PHE A 167 -14.18 9.10 5.01
N SER A 168 -13.46 10.16 5.40
CA SER A 168 -13.63 10.82 6.70
C SER A 168 -15.03 11.41 6.86
N ARG A 169 -15.49 12.20 5.89
CA ARG A 169 -16.83 12.81 5.90
C ARG A 169 -17.94 11.77 5.89
N ALA A 170 -17.79 10.71 5.09
CA ALA A 170 -18.72 9.59 5.11
C ALA A 170 -18.79 8.95 6.50
N ALA A 171 -17.66 8.75 7.18
CA ALA A 171 -17.64 8.11 8.49
C ALA A 171 -18.23 8.97 9.63
N ASP A 172 -18.14 10.30 9.52
CA ASP A 172 -18.79 11.22 10.45
C ASP A 172 -20.30 11.35 10.24
N ASP A 173 -20.79 11.06 9.04
CA ASP A 173 -22.20 11.20 8.67
C ASP A 173 -23.11 10.17 9.38
N PRO A 174 -24.28 10.56 9.91
CA PRO A 174 -25.24 9.64 10.52
C PRO A 174 -25.72 8.52 9.58
N ARG A 175 -25.73 8.74 8.26
CA ARG A 175 -26.07 7.72 7.25
C ARG A 175 -25.08 6.56 7.25
N PHE A 176 -23.87 6.70 7.82
CA PHE A 176 -22.92 5.59 8.00
C PHE A 176 -23.37 4.70 9.16
N GLY A 177 -24.45 3.97 8.91
CA GLY A 177 -25.11 3.08 9.85
C GLY A 177 -25.41 1.74 9.20
N ALA A 178 -25.58 0.72 10.04
CA ALA A 178 -25.85 -0.63 9.57
C ALA A 178 -27.13 -0.72 8.74
N GLU A 179 -28.17 0.06 9.07
CA GLU A 179 -29.42 0.07 8.32
C GLU A 179 -29.23 0.56 6.88
N THR A 180 -28.67 1.76 6.71
CA THR A 180 -28.42 2.35 5.38
C THR A 180 -27.49 1.48 4.54
N ILE A 181 -26.34 1.10 5.11
CA ILE A 181 -25.31 0.36 4.38
C ILE A 181 -25.84 -1.04 4.01
N LEU A 182 -26.45 -1.79 4.92
CA LEU A 182 -27.00 -3.11 4.58
C LEU A 182 -28.13 -3.01 3.56
N THR A 183 -28.97 -1.98 3.62
CA THR A 183 -30.02 -1.76 2.62
C THR A 183 -29.42 -1.59 1.22
N GLN A 184 -28.34 -0.81 1.09
CA GLN A 184 -27.65 -0.64 -0.19
C GLN A 184 -26.91 -1.91 -0.65
N ILE A 185 -26.34 -2.68 0.29
CA ILE A 185 -25.70 -3.96 -0.04
C ILE A 185 -26.73 -4.96 -0.54
N ASP A 186 -27.90 -5.06 0.10
CA ASP A 186 -28.97 -5.99 -0.29
C ASP A 186 -29.47 -5.77 -1.73
N MET A 187 -29.37 -4.53 -2.25
CA MET A 187 -29.70 -4.22 -3.64
C MET A 187 -28.68 -4.78 -4.65
N ALA A 188 -27.44 -5.02 -4.21
CA ALA A 188 -26.35 -5.48 -5.07
C ALA A 188 -26.02 -6.96 -4.87
N TYR A 189 -26.13 -7.48 -3.63
CA TYR A 189 -25.70 -8.82 -3.27
C TYR A 189 -26.44 -9.38 -2.04
N PRO A 190 -27.02 -10.60 -2.12
CA PRO A 190 -27.71 -11.22 -0.99
C PRO A 190 -26.71 -11.83 0.00
N LEU A 191 -26.37 -11.09 1.06
CA LEU A 191 -25.51 -11.59 2.14
C LEU A 191 -26.16 -12.77 2.88
N SER A 192 -25.34 -13.75 3.29
CA SER A 192 -25.79 -14.78 4.23
C SER A 192 -26.22 -14.16 5.55
N TRP A 193 -27.08 -14.85 6.32
CA TRP A 193 -27.50 -14.35 7.64
C TRP A 193 -26.32 -14.07 8.56
N VAL A 194 -25.32 -14.97 8.58
CA VAL A 194 -24.10 -14.79 9.37
C VAL A 194 -23.34 -13.55 8.94
N ASP A 195 -23.13 -13.37 7.63
CA ASP A 195 -22.41 -12.21 7.12
C ASP A 195 -23.16 -10.92 7.40
N ARG A 196 -24.49 -10.92 7.26
CA ARG A 196 -25.33 -9.77 7.63
C ARG A 196 -25.13 -9.37 9.10
N MET A 197 -25.05 -10.33 10.02
CA MET A 197 -24.79 -10.04 11.43
C MET A 197 -23.37 -9.53 11.66
N LEU A 198 -22.37 -10.09 10.97
CA LEU A 198 -20.99 -9.60 11.03
C LEU A 198 -20.86 -8.18 10.48
N TYR A 199 -21.50 -7.86 9.35
CA TYR A 199 -21.57 -6.50 8.83
C TYR A 199 -22.22 -5.55 9.83
N LYS A 200 -23.41 -5.92 10.35
CA LYS A 200 -24.19 -5.09 11.27
C LYS A 200 -23.43 -4.75 12.56
N PHE A 201 -22.82 -5.75 13.19
CA PHE A 201 -22.30 -5.60 14.55
C PHE A 201 -20.78 -5.50 14.64
N VAL A 202 -20.05 -5.86 13.57
CA VAL A 202 -18.58 -5.87 13.57
C VAL A 202 -18.02 -4.98 12.48
N TYR A 203 -18.26 -5.30 11.21
CA TYR A 203 -17.54 -4.65 10.12
C TYR A 203 -17.93 -3.19 9.92
N ILE A 204 -19.22 -2.84 9.92
CA ILE A 204 -19.66 -1.45 9.75
C ILE A 204 -19.21 -0.57 10.92
N PRO A 205 -19.44 -0.94 12.20
CA PRO A 205 -18.96 -0.14 13.33
C PRO A 205 -17.44 0.02 13.35
N LEU A 206 -16.69 -1.06 13.08
CA LEU A 206 -15.23 -1.00 13.07
C LEU A 206 -14.70 -0.15 11.92
N THR A 207 -15.29 -0.27 10.73
CA THR A 207 -14.91 0.54 9.56
C THR A 207 -15.18 2.01 9.84
N ARG A 208 -16.36 2.35 10.37
CA ARG A 208 -16.69 3.72 10.77
C ARG A 208 -15.67 4.27 11.75
N LYS A 209 -15.36 3.50 12.81
CA LYS A 209 -14.38 3.91 13.81
C LYS A 209 -13.02 4.22 13.18
N ARG A 210 -12.48 3.32 12.36
CA ARG A 210 -11.16 3.50 11.74
C ARG A 210 -11.08 4.65 10.74
N LEU A 211 -12.15 4.87 9.98
CA LEU A 211 -12.20 6.00 9.05
C LEU A 211 -12.26 7.35 9.78
N ARG A 212 -12.88 7.40 10.98
CA ARG A 212 -12.85 8.59 11.84
C ARG A 212 -11.47 8.83 12.45
N GLU A 213 -10.84 7.77 12.96
CA GLU A 213 -9.43 7.83 13.44
C GLU A 213 -8.49 8.32 12.33
N GLN A 214 -8.65 7.81 11.09
CA GLN A 214 -7.92 8.34 9.93
C GLN A 214 -8.23 9.82 9.67
N GLY A 215 -9.49 10.25 9.73
CA GLY A 215 -9.84 11.67 9.58
C GLY A 215 -9.12 12.57 10.60
N GLU A 216 -9.05 12.14 11.86
CA GLU A 216 -8.34 12.85 12.93
C GLU A 216 -6.81 12.91 12.68
N ASP A 217 -6.24 11.79 12.21
CA ASP A 217 -4.81 11.68 11.89
C ASP A 217 -4.41 12.58 10.71
N PHE A 218 -5.32 12.81 9.76
CA PHE A 218 -5.09 13.62 8.56
C PHE A 218 -5.62 15.07 8.66
N ALA A 219 -6.21 15.45 9.79
CA ALA A 219 -6.79 16.79 9.99
C ALA A 219 -5.79 17.94 9.75
N TRP A 220 -4.49 17.69 9.91
CA TRP A 220 -3.42 18.66 9.64
C TRP A 220 -3.37 19.12 8.17
N ALA A 221 -3.87 18.31 7.24
CA ALA A 221 -3.86 18.64 5.81
C ALA A 221 -4.76 19.84 5.50
N HIS A 222 -5.84 20.04 6.27
CA HIS A 222 -6.75 21.17 6.11
C HIS A 222 -6.17 22.52 6.57
N GLU A 223 -5.04 22.50 7.28
CA GLU A 223 -4.36 23.71 7.75
C GLU A 223 -3.32 24.20 6.72
N ARG A 224 -3.24 23.55 5.55
CA ARG A 224 -2.25 23.77 4.49
C ARG A 224 -2.93 23.98 3.14
N PRO A 225 -2.19 24.45 2.12
CA PRO A 225 -2.70 24.46 0.75
C PRO A 225 -3.11 23.06 0.31
N ASP A 226 -4.26 22.96 -0.36
CA ASP A 226 -4.73 21.71 -0.95
C ASP A 226 -3.67 21.09 -1.86
N TRP A 227 -3.50 19.77 -1.78
CA TRP A 227 -2.55 19.04 -2.62
C TRP A 227 -2.95 19.18 -4.09
N GLY A 228 -4.25 19.07 -4.35
CA GLY A 228 -4.82 19.07 -5.68
C GLY A 228 -4.56 17.76 -6.44
N PRO A 229 -5.19 17.60 -7.62
CA PRO A 229 -5.05 16.38 -8.41
C PRO A 229 -3.60 16.10 -8.82
N GLY A 230 -3.18 14.84 -8.73
CA GLY A 230 -1.86 14.36 -9.13
C GLY A 230 -0.74 14.61 -8.13
N ARG A 231 -1.09 15.04 -6.90
CA ARG A 231 -0.14 15.36 -5.85
C ARG A 231 -0.53 14.73 -4.52
N ASP A 232 0.48 14.61 -3.65
CA ASP A 232 0.32 14.44 -2.22
C ASP A 232 1.36 15.29 -1.47
N ALA A 233 1.44 15.09 -0.16
CA ALA A 233 2.36 15.77 0.75
C ALA A 233 3.32 14.73 1.38
N PRO A 234 4.25 14.15 0.60
CA PRO A 234 4.91 12.88 0.93
C PRO A 234 5.80 12.94 2.17
N MET A 235 6.45 14.06 2.45
CA MET A 235 7.23 14.28 3.66
C MET A 235 6.34 14.59 4.84
N ASN A 236 5.30 15.40 4.69
CA ASN A 236 4.38 15.67 5.79
C ASN A 236 3.62 14.40 6.22
N LEU A 237 3.19 13.58 5.26
CA LEU A 237 2.63 12.25 5.52
C LEU A 237 3.63 11.37 6.29
N THR A 238 4.89 11.39 5.89
CA THR A 238 5.95 10.65 6.59
C THR A 238 6.17 11.20 8.01
N LYS A 239 6.33 12.51 8.17
CA LYS A 239 6.60 13.17 9.45
C LYS A 239 5.45 12.96 10.43
N PHE A 240 4.23 13.30 10.04
CA PHE A 240 3.10 13.41 10.95
C PHE A 240 2.37 12.10 11.14
N ASN A 241 2.19 11.30 10.07
CA ASN A 241 1.39 10.07 10.15
C ASN A 241 2.25 8.83 10.37
N PHE A 242 3.43 8.74 9.74
CA PHE A 242 4.27 7.55 9.85
C PHE A 242 5.23 7.61 11.05
N LEU A 243 5.96 8.73 11.22
CA LEU A 243 6.92 8.93 12.30
C LEU A 243 6.32 9.54 13.57
N GLY A 244 5.13 10.13 13.48
CA GLY A 244 4.45 10.77 14.63
C GLY A 244 5.21 11.97 15.19
N LEU A 245 5.95 12.68 14.34
CA LEU A 245 6.66 13.91 14.71
C LEU A 245 5.68 15.05 15.02
N GLU A 246 6.17 16.05 15.75
CA GLU A 246 5.40 17.27 16.01
C GLU A 246 5.00 17.94 14.70
N ARG A 247 3.74 18.40 14.65
CA ARG A 247 3.19 19.12 13.50
C ARG A 247 3.82 20.51 13.44
N ASP A 248 4.56 20.80 12.38
CA ASP A 248 5.05 22.14 12.09
C ASP A 248 4.21 22.80 10.99
N ASN A 249 4.75 23.79 10.28
CA ASN A 249 4.06 24.51 9.20
C ASN A 249 4.62 24.19 7.81
N SER A 250 5.43 23.12 7.64
CA SER A 250 6.00 22.82 6.32
C SER A 250 4.92 22.47 5.30
N VAL A 251 5.14 22.91 4.07
CA VAL A 251 4.37 22.54 2.88
C VAL A 251 5.29 21.76 1.95
N ASP A 252 4.79 20.70 1.33
CA ASP A 252 5.61 19.82 0.51
C ASP A 252 4.83 19.15 -0.63
N ASN A 253 3.72 19.76 -1.04
CA ASN A 253 2.85 19.23 -2.09
C ASN A 253 3.66 18.93 -3.36
N THR A 254 3.61 17.70 -3.83
CA THR A 254 4.53 17.20 -4.86
C THR A 254 3.82 16.31 -5.87
N ASP A 255 4.13 16.49 -7.16
CA ASP A 255 3.64 15.63 -8.24
C ASP A 255 4.16 14.19 -8.09
N PHE A 256 3.32 13.20 -8.40
CA PHE A 256 3.77 11.81 -8.42
C PHE A 256 4.79 11.58 -9.55
N PRO A 257 6.03 11.13 -9.25
CA PRO A 257 7.00 10.85 -10.30
C PRO A 257 6.62 9.60 -11.10
N SER A 258 7.05 9.54 -12.36
CA SER A 258 7.02 8.29 -13.11
C SER A 258 8.05 7.29 -12.56
N LEU A 259 7.67 6.03 -12.57
CA LEU A 259 8.47 4.90 -12.07
C LEU A 259 9.03 4.04 -13.22
N TRP A 260 8.93 4.50 -14.46
CA TRP A 260 9.47 3.81 -15.62
C TRP A 260 11.00 3.92 -15.68
N ASN A 261 11.64 2.85 -16.13
CA ASN A 261 13.05 2.77 -16.46
C ASN A 261 13.96 3.27 -15.32
N LEU A 262 13.70 2.85 -14.08
CA LEU A 262 14.50 3.32 -12.93
C LEU A 262 16.00 3.01 -13.09
N ARG A 263 16.35 1.95 -13.82
CA ARG A 263 17.75 1.65 -14.17
C ARG A 263 18.45 2.76 -14.94
N LYS A 264 17.74 3.57 -15.75
CA LYS A 264 18.36 4.69 -16.48
C LYS A 264 18.82 5.83 -15.56
N ARG A 265 18.28 5.90 -14.34
CA ARG A 265 18.67 6.89 -13.31
C ARG A 265 19.91 6.45 -12.54
N VAL A 266 20.33 5.19 -12.70
CA VAL A 266 21.57 4.65 -12.14
C VAL A 266 22.73 5.02 -13.06
N GLN A 267 23.48 6.06 -12.71
CA GLN A 267 24.64 6.49 -13.50
C GLN A 267 25.92 5.72 -13.14
N PRO A 268 26.90 5.63 -14.05
CA PRO A 268 28.21 5.07 -13.76
C PRO A 268 28.85 5.68 -12.50
N GLY A 269 29.33 4.82 -11.59
CA GLY A 269 29.93 5.25 -10.33
C GLY A 269 28.94 5.60 -9.22
N ARG A 270 27.62 5.60 -9.49
CA ARG A 270 26.57 5.68 -8.47
C ARG A 270 26.26 4.28 -7.97
N VAL A 271 26.25 4.12 -6.65
CA VAL A 271 26.02 2.84 -5.98
C VAL A 271 25.12 3.07 -4.77
N TRP A 272 24.25 2.10 -4.50
CA TRP A 272 23.47 2.01 -3.27
C TRP A 272 23.76 0.66 -2.61
N PRO A 273 23.60 0.53 -1.28
CA PRO A 273 23.86 -0.73 -0.62
C PRO A 273 22.89 -1.82 -1.11
N GLU A 274 23.41 -3.02 -1.42
CA GLU A 274 22.59 -4.16 -1.84
C GLU A 274 21.56 -4.58 -0.77
N ASP A 275 21.86 -4.29 0.51
CA ASP A 275 21.06 -4.63 1.70
C ASP A 275 20.30 -3.44 2.32
N ASP A 276 20.06 -2.35 1.57
CA ASP A 276 19.41 -1.15 2.12
C ASP A 276 17.90 -1.33 2.38
N MET A 277 17.62 -1.98 3.50
CA MET A 277 16.31 -2.28 4.09
C MET A 277 16.14 -1.62 5.48
N SER A 278 17.00 -0.68 5.86
CA SER A 278 17.22 -0.41 7.27
C SER A 278 17.36 1.07 7.59
N LEU A 279 16.42 1.57 8.41
CA LEU A 279 16.55 2.80 9.21
C LEU A 279 17.78 2.79 10.15
N THR A 280 18.50 1.67 10.23
CA THR A 280 19.75 1.47 10.98
C THR A 280 20.91 1.12 10.04
N ALA A 281 20.86 1.53 8.77
CA ALA A 281 21.96 1.33 7.84
C ALA A 281 23.27 1.85 8.46
N ASP A 282 24.23 0.94 8.61
CA ASP A 282 25.54 1.28 9.14
C ASP A 282 26.38 1.87 8.01
N TRP A 283 26.28 3.19 7.86
CA TRP A 283 26.99 3.95 6.83
C TRP A 283 28.51 3.82 6.92
N SER A 284 29.07 3.37 8.06
CA SER A 284 30.51 3.09 8.19
C SER A 284 30.97 1.90 7.34
N LYS A 285 30.03 1.05 6.89
CA LYS A 285 30.27 -0.08 5.98
C LYS A 285 30.07 0.29 4.51
N LEU A 286 29.57 1.48 4.20
CA LEU A 286 29.56 1.96 2.82
C LEU A 286 30.99 2.36 2.45
N GLU A 287 31.64 1.55 1.61
CA GLU A 287 32.89 1.92 0.94
C GLU A 287 32.68 2.96 -0.19
N ILE A 288 31.54 3.66 -0.17
CA ILE A 288 31.08 4.55 -1.23
C ILE A 288 31.42 5.99 -0.83
N ASP A 289 32.10 6.72 -1.72
CA ASP A 289 32.25 8.17 -1.61
C ASP A 289 30.86 8.83 -1.49
N PRO A 290 30.56 9.59 -0.42
CA PRO A 290 29.26 10.24 -0.26
C PRO A 290 28.84 11.11 -1.45
N SER A 291 29.80 11.69 -2.18
CA SER A 291 29.53 12.46 -3.40
C SER A 291 29.04 11.59 -4.57
N ARG A 292 29.17 10.26 -4.45
CA ARG A 292 28.73 9.23 -5.39
C ARG A 292 27.47 8.50 -4.94
N LEU A 293 26.91 8.83 -3.78
CA LEU A 293 25.61 8.30 -3.38
C LEU A 293 24.54 8.73 -4.37
N MET A 294 23.70 7.78 -4.74
CA MET A 294 22.49 8.06 -5.49
C MET A 294 21.47 8.61 -4.50
N LEU A 295 20.97 9.83 -4.72
CA LEU A 295 19.98 10.45 -3.85
C LEU A 295 18.62 10.43 -4.55
N MET A 296 17.69 9.71 -3.95
CA MET A 296 16.35 9.35 -4.39
C MET A 296 15.32 10.15 -3.59
N ASN A 297 14.05 10.10 -4.02
CA ASN A 297 13.04 11.15 -3.80
C ASN A 297 13.42 12.46 -4.52
N LEU A 298 12.42 13.31 -4.77
CA LEU A 298 12.61 14.55 -5.52
C LEU A 298 13.55 15.54 -4.81
N ASP A 299 13.71 15.41 -3.50
CA ASP A 299 14.60 16.21 -2.64
C ASP A 299 15.92 15.50 -2.28
N GLY A 300 16.10 14.25 -2.70
CA GLY A 300 17.29 13.46 -2.37
C GLY A 300 17.33 12.90 -0.94
N ALA A 301 16.18 12.73 -0.27
CA ALA A 301 16.12 12.29 1.12
C ALA A 301 16.47 10.81 1.38
N THR A 302 16.60 9.96 0.35
CA THR A 302 16.94 8.53 0.53
C THR A 302 17.97 8.08 -0.49
N THR A 303 18.64 6.95 -0.26
CA THR A 303 19.68 6.43 -1.17
C THR A 303 19.28 5.20 -1.97
N SER A 304 18.06 4.69 -1.78
CA SER A 304 17.65 3.38 -2.29
C SER A 304 16.23 3.38 -2.84
N TYR A 305 16.07 2.85 -4.06
CA TYR A 305 14.75 2.59 -4.63
C TYR A 305 13.93 1.64 -3.77
N ARG A 306 14.57 0.60 -3.24
CA ARG A 306 13.91 -0.37 -2.37
C ARG A 306 13.40 0.28 -1.09
N SER A 307 14.16 1.20 -0.48
CA SER A 307 13.68 2.00 0.67
C SER A 307 12.44 2.80 0.29
N VAL A 308 12.48 3.57 -0.82
CA VAL A 308 11.30 4.35 -1.28
C VAL A 308 10.08 3.46 -1.47
N ILE A 309 10.25 2.33 -2.15
CA ILE A 309 9.15 1.38 -2.43
C ILE A 309 8.56 0.84 -1.13
N ILE A 310 9.41 0.46 -0.18
CA ILE A 310 8.98 -0.09 1.11
C ILE A 310 8.31 0.98 1.97
N ASP A 311 8.93 2.14 2.13
CA ASP A 311 8.40 3.22 2.97
C ASP A 311 7.04 3.69 2.44
N SER A 312 6.91 3.80 1.11
CA SER A 312 5.63 4.11 0.46
C SER A 312 4.57 3.03 0.73
N ALA A 313 4.94 1.76 0.61
CA ALA A 313 4.01 0.66 0.85
C ALA A 313 3.61 0.52 2.32
N LEU A 314 4.52 0.79 3.26
CA LEU A 314 4.23 0.88 4.69
C LEU A 314 3.33 2.08 5.02
N GLY A 315 3.52 3.22 4.34
CA GLY A 315 2.62 4.37 4.41
C GLY A 315 1.19 4.03 3.97
N LEU A 316 1.05 3.13 2.99
CA LEU A 316 -0.23 2.51 2.59
C LEU A 316 -0.68 1.36 3.52
N GLN A 317 -0.08 1.24 4.71
CA GLN A 317 -0.43 0.27 5.75
C GLN A 317 -0.19 -1.20 5.38
N ALA A 318 0.80 -1.47 4.51
CA ALA A 318 1.24 -2.84 4.27
C ALA A 318 1.93 -3.45 5.49
N GLU A 319 1.68 -4.74 5.75
CA GLU A 319 2.33 -5.47 6.84
C GLU A 319 3.65 -6.12 6.36
N ASN A 320 4.74 -5.96 7.11
CA ASN A 320 6.08 -6.50 6.79
C ASN A 320 6.18 -8.03 6.95
N THR A 321 5.46 -8.74 6.10
CA THR A 321 5.40 -10.20 5.99
C THR A 321 6.41 -10.73 4.96
N GLU A 322 6.56 -12.06 4.87
CA GLU A 322 7.34 -12.68 3.79
C GLU A 322 6.75 -12.37 2.40
N PHE A 323 5.40 -12.38 2.30
CA PHE A 323 4.69 -11.98 1.09
C PHE A 323 5.05 -10.54 0.68
N PHE A 324 4.98 -9.61 1.63
CA PHE A 324 5.34 -8.20 1.39
C PHE A 324 6.76 -8.07 0.86
N ARG A 325 7.74 -8.64 1.57
CA ARG A 325 9.15 -8.56 1.16
C ARG A 325 9.37 -9.14 -0.23
N ARG A 326 8.73 -10.28 -0.57
CA ARG A 326 8.80 -10.83 -1.93
C ARG A 326 8.17 -9.88 -2.95
N ARG A 327 6.98 -9.34 -2.65
CA ARG A 327 6.25 -8.44 -3.56
C ARG A 327 7.02 -7.15 -3.85
N MET A 328 7.68 -6.56 -2.85
CA MET A 328 8.49 -5.35 -3.04
C MET A 328 9.68 -5.62 -3.97
N ARG A 329 10.32 -6.80 -3.87
CA ARG A 329 11.40 -7.19 -4.81
C ARG A 329 10.89 -7.37 -6.24
N GLU A 330 9.76 -8.06 -6.41
CA GLU A 330 9.14 -8.24 -7.74
C GLU A 330 8.78 -6.90 -8.39
N LEU A 331 8.27 -5.94 -7.61
CA LEU A 331 7.98 -4.58 -8.07
C LEU A 331 9.26 -3.84 -8.49
N GLU A 332 10.28 -3.86 -7.63
CA GLU A 332 11.57 -3.24 -7.92
C GLU A 332 12.18 -3.79 -9.22
N ASP A 333 12.28 -5.12 -9.35
CA ASP A 333 12.85 -5.78 -10.54
C ASP A 333 12.13 -5.37 -11.83
N TRP A 334 10.80 -5.29 -11.77
CA TRP A 334 9.97 -4.90 -12.89
C TRP A 334 10.15 -3.41 -13.23
N LEU A 335 10.03 -2.50 -12.26
CA LEU A 335 10.16 -1.06 -12.45
C LEU A 335 11.56 -0.64 -12.93
N MET A 336 12.59 -1.39 -12.54
CA MET A 336 13.95 -1.17 -13.02
C MET A 336 14.09 -1.29 -14.54
N THR A 337 13.23 -2.06 -15.20
CA THR A 337 13.36 -2.36 -16.64
C THR A 337 12.14 -1.99 -17.47
N LEU A 338 11.05 -1.57 -16.84
CA LEU A 338 9.81 -1.18 -17.50
C LEU A 338 9.99 0.11 -18.33
N PRO A 339 9.89 0.06 -19.67
CA PRO A 339 9.93 1.28 -20.49
C PRO A 339 8.67 2.15 -20.30
N PRO A 340 8.76 3.48 -20.52
CA PRO A 340 7.57 4.29 -20.71
C PRO A 340 6.81 3.81 -21.96
N PRO A 341 5.50 4.08 -22.06
CA PRO A 341 4.74 3.80 -23.28
C PRO A 341 5.29 4.62 -24.46
N ASP A 342 5.14 4.07 -25.66
CA ASP A 342 5.45 4.80 -26.90
C ASP A 342 4.54 6.03 -27.04
N TYR A 343 5.08 7.09 -27.67
CA TYR A 343 4.28 8.28 -27.98
C TYR A 343 3.19 7.91 -29.01
N PRO A 344 1.90 8.13 -28.71
CA PRO A 344 0.82 7.53 -29.49
C PRO A 344 0.43 8.35 -30.74
N LEU A 345 1.04 9.52 -30.96
CA LEU A 345 0.75 10.40 -32.09
C LEU A 345 1.90 10.41 -33.10
N SER A 346 1.64 10.91 -34.31
CA SER A 346 2.66 11.04 -35.35
C SER A 346 3.78 12.01 -34.93
N VAL A 347 5.02 11.64 -35.22
CA VAL A 347 6.22 12.46 -35.01
C VAL A 347 6.74 12.95 -36.37
N ASP A 348 7.08 14.25 -36.46
CA ASP A 348 7.87 14.77 -37.58
C ASP A 348 9.35 14.45 -37.33
N GLU A 349 9.85 13.41 -37.99
CA GLU A 349 11.22 12.91 -37.80
C GLU A 349 12.28 13.96 -38.09
N ALA A 350 12.07 14.81 -39.11
CA ALA A 350 13.04 15.85 -39.45
C ALA A 350 13.09 16.95 -38.37
N LEU A 351 11.95 17.24 -37.73
CA LEU A 351 11.91 18.13 -36.57
C LEU A 351 12.50 17.47 -35.32
N ALA A 352 12.23 16.18 -35.10
CA ALA A 352 12.80 15.41 -33.99
C ALA A 352 14.33 15.36 -34.04
N GLU A 353 14.92 15.12 -35.22
CA GLU A 353 16.38 15.14 -35.43
C GLU A 353 16.99 16.51 -35.11
N ARG A 354 16.34 17.61 -35.51
CA ARG A 354 16.77 18.96 -35.09
C ARG A 354 16.63 19.16 -33.58
N GLY A 355 15.60 18.60 -32.97
CA GLY A 355 15.38 18.62 -31.53
C GLY A 355 16.45 17.86 -30.76
N GLU A 356 16.92 16.72 -31.29
CA GLU A 356 18.02 15.94 -30.71
C GLU A 356 19.30 16.79 -30.60
N ALA A 357 19.66 17.54 -31.64
CA ALA A 357 20.82 18.44 -31.58
C ALA A 357 20.71 19.50 -30.47
N VAL A 358 19.50 20.06 -30.25
CA VAL A 358 19.25 21.01 -29.16
C VAL A 358 19.34 20.32 -27.79
N PHE A 359 18.78 19.12 -27.66
CA PHE A 359 18.86 18.34 -26.43
C PHE A 359 20.32 18.04 -26.06
N GLU A 360 21.14 17.64 -27.03
CA GLU A 360 22.57 17.37 -26.85
C GLU A 360 23.33 18.60 -26.36
N GLU A 361 23.04 19.78 -26.92
CA GLU A 361 23.72 21.01 -26.54
C GLU A 361 23.26 21.57 -25.18
N ARG A 362 21.98 21.42 -24.82
CA ARG A 362 21.36 22.18 -23.71
C ARG A 362 20.84 21.35 -22.55
N CYS A 363 20.47 20.10 -22.79
CA CYS A 363 19.75 19.27 -21.82
C CYS A 363 20.57 18.06 -21.35
N ALA A 364 21.43 17.53 -22.22
CA ALA A 364 22.17 16.30 -21.97
C ALA A 364 23.12 16.39 -20.78
N GLY A 365 23.57 17.59 -20.40
CA GLY A 365 24.38 17.84 -19.21
C GLY A 365 23.70 17.48 -17.88
N CYS A 366 22.37 17.37 -17.85
CA CYS A 366 21.63 16.93 -16.67
C CYS A 366 20.71 15.73 -16.93
N HIS A 367 20.21 15.53 -18.16
CA HIS A 367 19.13 14.58 -18.43
C HIS A 367 19.53 13.36 -19.27
N ALA A 368 20.70 13.34 -19.91
CA ALA A 368 21.07 12.20 -20.77
C ALA A 368 21.42 10.96 -19.94
N ALA A 369 20.92 9.79 -20.32
CA ALA A 369 21.28 8.54 -19.64
C ALA A 369 22.62 7.98 -20.13
N GLY A 370 23.36 7.30 -19.24
CA GLY A 370 24.56 6.53 -19.61
C GLY A 370 25.79 7.38 -19.88
N ARG A 371 25.85 8.59 -19.32
CA ARG A 371 26.96 9.54 -19.46
C ARG A 371 27.39 10.04 -18.08
N GLU A 372 28.59 10.62 -18.00
CA GLU A 372 29.00 11.34 -16.80
C GLU A 372 28.32 12.72 -16.79
N ASN A 373 27.22 12.83 -16.03
CA ASN A 373 26.39 14.03 -15.94
C ASN A 373 25.59 14.08 -14.60
N SER A 374 24.67 15.04 -14.46
CA SER A 374 23.88 15.23 -13.23
C SER A 374 22.61 14.37 -13.13
N LEU A 375 22.36 13.42 -14.06
CA LEU A 375 21.14 12.61 -14.03
C LEU A 375 21.11 11.74 -12.77
N GLY A 376 20.00 11.75 -12.02
CA GLY A 376 19.86 10.99 -10.78
C GLY A 376 20.66 11.54 -9.61
N THR A 377 21.07 12.81 -9.68
CA THR A 377 21.75 13.53 -8.60
C THR A 377 20.91 14.73 -8.14
N VAL A 378 21.15 15.20 -6.91
CA VAL A 378 20.52 16.42 -6.40
C VAL A 378 21.22 17.63 -7.03
N ILE A 379 20.43 18.52 -7.62
CA ILE A 379 20.90 19.81 -8.14
C ILE A 379 20.65 20.88 -7.06
N PRO A 380 21.63 21.73 -6.71
CA PRO A 380 21.44 22.79 -5.72
C PRO A 380 20.26 23.71 -6.08
N LEU A 381 19.46 24.12 -5.08
CA LEU A 381 18.31 25.02 -5.29
C LEU A 381 18.68 26.33 -6.00
N SER A 382 19.87 26.88 -5.73
CA SER A 382 20.39 28.09 -6.38
C SER A 382 20.67 27.91 -7.88
N GLU A 383 20.85 26.67 -8.33
CA GLU A 383 21.08 26.32 -9.72
C GLU A 383 19.78 25.92 -10.43
N ILE A 384 18.97 25.03 -9.83
CA ILE A 384 17.73 24.52 -10.45
C ILE A 384 16.58 25.54 -10.41
N GLY A 385 16.55 26.42 -9.40
CA GLY A 385 15.59 27.53 -9.32
C GLY A 385 14.12 27.15 -9.16
N THR A 386 13.81 25.90 -8.81
CA THR A 386 12.44 25.42 -8.55
C THR A 386 11.92 25.87 -7.19
N ASP A 387 10.62 25.66 -6.96
CA ASP A 387 9.98 25.90 -5.66
C ASP A 387 10.76 25.17 -4.53
N PRO A 388 11.14 25.88 -3.45
CA PRO A 388 12.00 25.32 -2.41
C PRO A 388 11.24 24.57 -1.31
N GLU A 389 9.90 24.64 -1.24
CA GLU A 389 9.11 24.14 -0.10
C GLU A 389 9.35 22.65 0.15
N ARG A 390 9.33 21.84 -0.92
CA ARG A 390 9.59 20.40 -0.83
C ARG A 390 10.98 20.06 -0.29
N ALA A 391 12.00 20.84 -0.63
CA ALA A 391 13.37 20.65 -0.15
C ALA A 391 13.57 21.15 1.30
N ARG A 392 12.71 22.05 1.77
CA ARG A 392 12.73 22.60 3.13
C ARG A 392 11.84 21.83 4.09
N ALA A 393 11.11 20.81 3.64
CA ALA A 393 10.15 20.09 4.48
C ALA A 393 10.75 19.43 5.74
N TRP A 394 12.06 19.19 5.77
CA TRP A 394 12.78 18.60 6.91
C TRP A 394 13.54 19.61 7.79
N THR A 395 13.46 20.90 7.47
CA THR A 395 14.24 21.98 8.11
C THR A 395 13.32 23.06 8.65
#